data_AF-A0A6I8WBF1-F1
#
_entry.id   AF-A0A6I8WBF1-F1
#
_cell.length_a   1.000
_cell.length_b   1.000
_cell.length_c   1.000
_cell.angle_alpha   90.00
_cell.angle_beta   90.00
_cell.angle_gamma   90.00
#
_symmetry.space_group_name_H-M   'P 1'
#
loop_
_entity.id
_entity.type
_entity.pdbx_description
1 polymer ?
#
loop_
_entity_poly.entity_id
_entity_poly.type
_entity_poly.pdbx_seq_one_letter_code
_entity_poly.pdbx_strand_id
1 'polypeptide(L)'
;MLLILSAVCVTLLNTATLAATENETIPDCDYFDTVNVTGSQRLVNGSYLYQGVVIPAELTAEFDYRVLPDDSTEPVERHLRGCVCQLRPCLRLCCHHSQLMANGQCSGSIEVDLTRLNPYLSVTLDDGTVARRHFQEEFIIQSDLPIPCNDMYPLNDQEE
;
A
#
# COMPACT_ATOMS: atom_id res chain seq x y z
N MET A 1 -35.65 23.68 61.24
CA MET A 1 -36.11 23.21 59.92
C MET A 1 -35.54 24.17 58.88
N LEU A 2 -34.20 24.21 58.79
CA LEU A 2 -33.36 23.64 57.72
C LEU A 2 -33.69 24.13 56.30
N LEU A 3 -32.94 25.19 55.94
CA LEU A 3 -32.42 25.60 54.64
C LEU A 3 -32.44 24.54 53.52
N ILE A 4 -33.23 24.74 52.46
CA ILE A 4 -32.87 24.26 51.11
C ILE A 4 -33.54 25.13 50.03
N LEU A 5 -32.86 26.20 49.61
CA LEU A 5 -33.02 26.78 48.27
C LEU A 5 -31.70 26.49 47.56
N SER A 6 -31.60 25.26 47.06
CA SER A 6 -30.47 24.81 46.26
C SER A 6 -30.44 25.59 44.96
N ALA A 7 -29.52 26.56 44.90
CA ALA A 7 -28.99 27.07 43.65
C ALA A 7 -28.41 25.88 42.87
N VAL A 8 -29.23 25.29 42.00
CA VAL A 8 -28.74 24.35 40.99
C VAL A 8 -27.99 25.20 39.98
N CYS A 9 -26.71 25.43 40.30
CA CYS A 9 -25.73 25.96 39.38
C CYS A 9 -25.71 24.99 38.19
N VAL A 10 -26.32 25.41 37.08
CA VAL A 10 -26.30 24.67 35.81
C VAL A 10 -24.84 24.63 35.36
N THR A 11 -24.11 23.60 35.78
CA THR A 11 -22.77 23.31 35.30
C THR A 11 -22.89 22.83 33.86
N LEU A 12 -22.70 23.75 32.92
CA LEU A 12 -22.48 23.44 31.50
C LEU A 12 -21.20 22.60 31.41
N LEU A 13 -21.36 21.28 31.40
CA LEU A 13 -20.31 20.33 31.07
C LEU A 13 -20.01 20.51 29.57
N ASN A 14 -19.01 21.33 29.27
CA ASN A 14 -18.36 21.32 27.96
C ASN A 14 -17.61 19.99 27.81
N THR A 15 -18.30 18.95 27.37
CA THR A 15 -17.65 17.74 26.90
C THR A 15 -17.10 18.04 25.51
N ALA A 16 -15.85 18.48 25.45
CA ALA A 16 -15.08 18.45 24.20
C ALA A 16 -14.93 16.99 23.80
N THR A 17 -15.78 16.53 22.88
CA THR A 17 -15.62 15.25 22.20
C THR A 17 -14.35 15.32 21.37
N LEU A 18 -13.27 14.67 21.83
CA LEU A 18 -12.17 14.31 20.94
C LEU A 18 -12.78 13.32 19.93
N ALA A 19 -13.10 13.82 18.73
CA ALA A 19 -13.31 12.94 17.60
C ALA A 19 -11.97 12.24 17.37
N ALA A 20 -11.91 10.95 17.68
CA ALA A 20 -10.85 10.10 17.15
C ALA A 20 -10.91 10.26 15.63
N THR A 21 -9.82 10.66 15.02
CA THR A 21 -9.66 10.56 13.58
C THR A 21 -9.61 9.07 13.28
N GLU A 22 -10.74 8.50 12.88
CA GLU A 22 -10.76 7.17 12.26
C GLU A 22 -9.79 7.25 11.07
N ASN A 23 -8.72 6.45 11.09
CA ASN A 23 -7.87 6.34 9.90
C ASN A 23 -8.75 5.81 8.77
N GLU A 24 -8.78 6.53 7.66
CA GLU A 24 -9.55 6.13 6.49
C GLU A 24 -8.87 4.89 5.90
N THR A 25 -9.44 3.71 6.16
CA THR A 25 -8.97 2.44 5.63
C THR A 25 -9.85 2.00 4.47
N ILE A 26 -9.31 1.15 3.59
CA ILE A 26 -10.08 0.50 2.54
C ILE A 26 -10.66 -0.79 3.16
N PRO A 27 -11.99 -0.94 3.24
CA PRO A 27 -12.60 -2.15 3.80
C PRO A 27 -12.14 -3.41 3.06
N ASP A 28 -11.90 -4.48 3.81
CA ASP A 28 -11.50 -5.79 3.28
C ASP A 28 -10.27 -5.76 2.34
N CYS A 29 -9.34 -4.82 2.55
CA CYS A 29 -8.10 -4.72 1.81
C CYS A 29 -6.89 -4.62 2.75
N ASP A 30 -5.91 -5.51 2.56
CA ASP A 30 -4.65 -5.44 3.30
C ASP A 30 -3.77 -4.28 2.79
N TYR A 31 -3.01 -3.63 3.67
CA TYR A 31 -2.13 -2.53 3.27
C TYR A 31 -1.13 -2.94 2.17
N PHE A 32 -0.62 -4.18 2.23
CA PHE A 32 0.31 -4.72 1.25
C PHE A 32 -0.36 -5.13 -0.07
N ASP A 33 -1.69 -5.06 -0.18
CA ASP A 33 -2.45 -5.18 -1.43
C ASP A 33 -2.79 -3.82 -2.06
N THR A 34 -2.28 -2.73 -1.48
CA THR A 34 -2.47 -1.36 -1.98
C THR A 34 -1.24 -0.85 -2.74
N VAL A 35 -1.46 0.18 -3.57
CA VAL A 35 -0.40 1.00 -4.17
C VAL A 35 -0.69 2.48 -3.97
N ASN A 36 0.35 3.31 -3.95
CA ASN A 36 0.19 4.76 -4.04
C ASN A 36 -0.34 5.15 -5.42
N VAL A 37 -1.54 5.73 -5.45
CA VAL A 37 -2.23 6.19 -6.67
C VAL A 37 -2.37 7.70 -6.71
N THR A 38 -1.61 8.41 -5.86
CA THR A 38 -1.55 9.88 -5.87
C THR A 38 -1.16 10.38 -7.26
N GLY A 39 -1.93 11.34 -7.78
CA GLY A 39 -1.75 11.88 -9.13
C GLY A 39 -2.38 11.05 -10.25
N SER A 40 -3.03 9.93 -9.94
CA SER A 40 -3.86 9.18 -10.92
C SER A 40 -5.05 10.02 -11.41
N GLN A 41 -5.57 9.70 -12.60
CA GLN A 41 -6.67 10.44 -13.18
C GLN A 41 -7.98 10.06 -12.47
N ARG A 42 -8.60 11.01 -11.78
CA ARG A 42 -9.95 10.85 -11.24
C ARG A 42 -11.00 11.00 -12.34
N LEU A 43 -11.91 10.02 -12.42
CA LEU A 43 -13.01 9.98 -13.38
C LEU A 43 -14.28 10.64 -12.81
N VAL A 44 -15.25 10.94 -13.68
CA VAL A 44 -16.47 11.68 -13.31
C VAL A 44 -17.30 10.95 -12.25
N ASN A 45 -17.30 9.62 -12.26
CA ASN A 45 -18.01 8.79 -11.28
C ASN A 45 -17.25 8.65 -9.94
N GLY A 46 -16.11 9.33 -9.77
CA GLY A 46 -15.29 9.27 -8.57
C GLY A 46 -14.23 8.17 -8.55
N SER A 47 -14.27 7.21 -9.47
CA SER A 47 -13.23 6.19 -9.64
C SER A 47 -11.91 6.78 -10.15
N TYR A 48 -10.83 6.03 -10.06
CA TYR A 48 -9.48 6.46 -10.46
C TYR A 48 -8.93 5.57 -11.56
N LEU A 49 -8.29 6.15 -12.58
CA LEU A 49 -7.57 5.43 -13.62
C LEU A 49 -6.08 5.41 -13.30
N TYR A 50 -5.56 4.22 -12.99
CA TYR A 50 -4.17 3.97 -12.65
C TYR A 50 -3.60 2.88 -13.55
N GLN A 51 -2.57 3.20 -14.34
CA GLN A 51 -1.89 2.24 -15.25
C GLN A 51 -2.85 1.39 -16.10
N GLY A 52 -3.93 2.00 -16.59
CA GLY A 52 -4.95 1.33 -17.41
C GLY A 52 -6.01 0.54 -16.63
N VAL A 53 -5.91 0.48 -15.29
CA VAL A 53 -6.91 -0.14 -14.40
C VAL A 53 -7.82 0.95 -13.83
N VAL A 54 -9.13 0.74 -13.93
CA VAL A 54 -10.12 1.60 -13.26
C VAL A 54 -10.34 1.06 -11.85
N ILE A 55 -9.96 1.84 -10.85
CA ILE A 55 -10.10 1.54 -9.43
C ILE A 55 -11.40 2.19 -8.94
N PRO A 56 -12.41 1.42 -8.52
CA PRO A 56 -13.62 1.95 -7.91
C PRO A 56 -13.31 2.84 -6.71
N ALA A 57 -14.14 3.85 -6.45
CA ALA A 57 -13.89 4.82 -5.38
C ALA A 57 -13.84 4.15 -3.99
N GLU A 58 -14.65 3.10 -3.80
CA GLU A 58 -14.69 2.27 -2.59
C GLU A 58 -13.40 1.48 -2.34
N LEU A 59 -12.55 1.31 -3.35
CA LEU A 59 -11.24 0.68 -3.24
C LEU A 59 -10.11 1.71 -3.17
N THR A 60 -10.42 2.94 -2.75
CA THR A 60 -9.44 4.02 -2.54
C THR A 60 -9.68 4.73 -1.22
N ALA A 61 -8.63 5.16 -0.54
CA ALA A 61 -8.70 5.96 0.68
C ALA A 61 -7.43 6.82 0.85
N GLU A 62 -7.53 7.89 1.63
CA GLU A 62 -6.39 8.73 2.01
C GLU A 62 -5.67 8.13 3.22
N PHE A 63 -4.36 7.93 3.11
CA PHE A 63 -3.51 7.41 4.17
C PHE A 63 -2.56 8.50 4.65
N ASP A 64 -2.42 8.68 5.95
CA ASP A 64 -1.39 9.50 6.59
C ASP A 64 -0.41 8.66 7.44
N TYR A 65 -0.37 7.36 7.15
CA TYR A 65 0.54 6.40 7.75
C TYR A 65 1.03 5.38 6.72
N ARG A 66 2.12 4.68 7.05
CA ARG A 66 2.56 3.46 6.38
C ARG A 66 2.66 2.33 7.39
N VAL A 67 2.37 1.10 6.96
CA VAL A 67 2.61 -0.11 7.77
C VAL A 67 4.07 -0.52 7.60
N LEU A 68 4.72 -0.89 8.70
CA LEU A 68 6.09 -1.41 8.78
C LEU A 68 6.07 -2.95 8.78
N PRO A 69 7.22 -3.63 8.61
CA PRO A 69 7.25 -5.09 8.54
C PRO A 69 6.85 -5.81 9.83
N ASP A 70 6.84 -5.11 10.97
CA ASP A 70 6.37 -5.61 12.27
C ASP A 70 4.90 -5.27 12.54
N ASP A 71 4.14 -4.92 11.49
CA ASP A 71 2.75 -4.48 11.50
C ASP A 71 2.49 -3.18 12.29
N SER A 72 3.53 -2.52 12.79
CA SER A 72 3.40 -1.19 13.39
C SER A 72 3.16 -0.13 12.31
N THR A 73 2.61 1.02 12.70
CA THR A 73 2.37 2.13 11.79
C THR A 73 3.31 3.30 12.07
N GLU A 74 3.78 3.92 11.00
CA GLU A 74 4.59 5.14 11.05
C GLU A 74 3.85 6.28 10.34
N PRO A 75 3.70 7.46 10.97
CA PRO A 75 3.09 8.63 10.32
C PRO A 75 3.88 9.09 9.09
N VAL A 76 3.18 9.40 8.01
CA VAL A 76 3.76 9.94 6.76
C VAL A 76 2.90 11.07 6.19
N GLU A 77 3.37 11.72 5.14
CA GLU A 77 2.56 12.70 4.41
C GLU A 77 1.28 12.05 3.86
N ARG A 78 0.15 12.76 3.94
CA ARG A 78 -1.13 12.27 3.47
C ARG A 78 -1.08 11.99 1.96
N HIS A 79 -1.51 10.81 1.56
CA HIS A 79 -1.48 10.36 0.16
C HIS A 79 -2.60 9.36 -0.14
N LEU A 80 -3.05 9.36 -1.39
CA LEU A 80 -4.11 8.46 -1.84
C LEU A 80 -3.53 7.09 -2.16
N ARG A 81 -4.11 6.05 -1.57
CA ARG A 81 -3.81 4.65 -1.91
C ARG A 81 -5.04 3.96 -2.51
N GLY A 82 -4.79 2.96 -3.35
CA GLY A 82 -5.83 2.14 -3.97
C GLY A 82 -5.54 0.64 -3.84
N CYS A 83 -6.57 -0.16 -3.58
CA CYS A 83 -6.50 -1.61 -3.45
C CYS A 83 -6.47 -2.32 -4.81
N VAL A 84 -5.42 -2.07 -5.60
CA VAL A 84 -5.37 -2.49 -7.00
C VAL A 84 -5.16 -4.00 -7.15
N CYS A 85 -4.55 -4.67 -6.16
CA CYS A 85 -4.22 -6.09 -6.24
C CYS A 85 -5.44 -7.01 -6.25
N GLN A 86 -6.61 -6.52 -5.80
CA GLN A 86 -7.89 -7.23 -5.95
C GLN A 86 -8.47 -7.15 -7.37
N LEU A 87 -8.01 -6.21 -8.18
CA LEU A 87 -8.50 -5.97 -9.55
C LEU A 87 -7.56 -6.55 -10.61
N ARG A 88 -6.26 -6.60 -10.30
CA ARG A 88 -5.22 -7.09 -11.20
C ARG A 88 -4.08 -7.71 -10.39
N PRO A 89 -3.47 -8.82 -10.85
CA PRO A 89 -2.34 -9.43 -10.15
C PRO A 89 -1.22 -8.42 -9.88
N CYS A 90 -0.72 -8.42 -8.65
CA CYS A 90 0.39 -7.58 -8.24
C CYS A 90 1.70 -8.37 -8.17
N LEU A 91 2.79 -7.66 -8.39
CA LEU A 91 4.14 -8.15 -8.14
C LEU A 91 4.83 -7.21 -7.16
N ARG A 92 5.12 -7.73 -5.96
CA ARG A 92 5.83 -7.01 -4.91
C ARG A 92 7.33 -7.03 -5.19
N LEU A 93 7.86 -5.87 -5.59
CA LEU A 93 9.28 -5.64 -5.70
C LEU A 93 9.80 -4.92 -4.46
N CYS A 94 11.00 -5.26 -4.05
CA CYS A 94 11.62 -4.62 -2.89
C CYS A 94 12.14 -3.22 -3.21
N CYS A 95 12.43 -2.95 -4.48
CA CYS A 95 12.98 -1.70 -4.97
C CYS A 95 12.17 -1.18 -6.14
N HIS A 96 12.28 0.12 -6.40
CA HIS A 96 11.75 0.71 -7.62
C HIS A 96 12.32 0.00 -8.85
N HIS A 97 11.55 -0.10 -9.94
CA HIS A 97 11.94 -0.82 -11.16
C HIS A 97 13.24 -0.31 -11.81
N SER A 98 13.70 0.89 -11.43
CA SER A 98 14.94 1.51 -11.88
C SER A 98 16.11 1.33 -10.92
N GLN A 99 15.98 0.51 -9.88
CA GLN A 99 16.97 0.29 -8.82
C GLN A 99 17.23 -1.21 -8.65
N LEU A 100 18.43 -1.55 -8.18
CA LEU A 100 18.77 -2.92 -7.79
C LEU A 100 18.92 -3.00 -6.27
N MET A 101 18.55 -4.15 -5.72
CA MET A 101 18.89 -4.46 -4.35
C MET A 101 20.36 -4.88 -4.28
N ALA A 102 21.14 -4.18 -3.44
CA ALA A 102 22.50 -4.55 -3.08
C ALA A 102 22.65 -4.40 -1.56
N ASN A 103 23.11 -5.47 -0.88
CA ASN A 103 23.32 -5.48 0.57
C ASN A 103 22.09 -5.01 1.38
N GLY A 104 20.89 -5.48 1.03
CA GLY A 104 19.64 -5.12 1.71
C GLY A 104 19.14 -3.70 1.43
N GLN A 105 19.82 -2.92 0.58
CA GLN A 105 19.43 -1.55 0.23
C GLN A 105 19.14 -1.43 -1.27
N CYS A 106 18.14 -0.62 -1.60
CA CYS A 106 17.88 -0.23 -2.97
C CYS A 106 18.92 0.81 -3.40
N SER A 107 19.76 0.44 -4.36
CA SER A 107 20.88 1.26 -4.81
C SER A 107 20.96 1.30 -6.34
N GLY A 108 21.63 2.35 -6.83
CA GLY A 108 21.85 2.59 -8.25
C GLY A 108 20.70 3.32 -8.96
N SER A 109 21.05 3.94 -10.09
CA SER A 109 20.13 4.31 -11.15
C SER A 109 20.47 3.37 -12.30
N ILE A 110 19.54 2.50 -12.68
CA ILE A 110 19.77 1.54 -13.75
C ILE A 110 20.00 2.29 -15.08
N GLU A 111 21.28 2.50 -15.43
CA GLU A 111 21.83 2.26 -16.78
C GLU A 111 22.11 0.75 -16.97
N VAL A 112 21.48 -0.11 -16.16
CA VAL A 112 21.47 -1.55 -16.40
C VAL A 112 20.76 -1.78 -17.71
N ASP A 113 21.51 -2.33 -18.65
CA ASP A 113 21.02 -2.85 -19.91
C ASP A 113 19.89 -3.85 -19.63
N LEU A 114 18.64 -3.35 -19.68
CA LEU A 114 17.42 -4.11 -19.43
C LEU A 114 17.32 -5.33 -20.34
N THR A 115 18.08 -5.38 -21.44
CA THR A 115 18.20 -6.56 -22.31
C THR A 115 18.83 -7.78 -21.62
N ARG A 116 19.52 -7.59 -20.48
CA ARG A 116 20.15 -8.67 -19.71
C ARG A 116 19.28 -9.24 -18.59
N LEU A 117 18.18 -8.57 -18.25
CA LEU A 117 17.22 -9.07 -17.27
C LEU A 117 16.18 -9.91 -18.01
N ASN A 118 16.00 -11.17 -17.60
CA ASN A 118 14.90 -11.99 -18.08
C ASN A 118 13.60 -11.43 -17.48
N PRO A 119 12.69 -10.84 -18.28
CA PRO A 119 11.53 -10.17 -17.73
C PRO A 119 10.35 -11.11 -17.45
N TYR A 120 10.58 -12.42 -17.51
CA TYR A 120 9.54 -13.41 -17.32
C TYR A 120 9.72 -14.16 -16.01
N LEU A 121 8.65 -14.23 -15.23
CA LEU A 121 8.56 -14.97 -13.98
C LEU A 121 7.71 -16.23 -14.18
N SER A 122 8.07 -17.30 -13.50
CA SER A 122 7.23 -18.50 -13.37
C SER A 122 6.24 -18.27 -12.22
N VAL A 123 4.95 -18.27 -12.53
CA VAL A 123 3.87 -18.03 -11.56
C VAL A 123 2.95 -19.24 -11.54
N THR A 124 2.71 -19.78 -10.34
CA THR A 124 1.72 -20.82 -10.12
C THR A 124 0.33 -20.18 -10.04
N LEU A 125 -0.60 -20.66 -10.87
CA LEU A 125 -1.98 -20.20 -10.92
C LEU A 125 -2.85 -20.96 -9.91
N ASP A 126 -4.09 -20.50 -9.70
CA ASP A 126 -5.05 -21.11 -8.77
C ASP A 126 -5.36 -22.59 -9.09
N ASP A 127 -5.24 -22.98 -10.36
CA ASP A 127 -5.42 -24.36 -10.82
C ASP A 127 -4.18 -25.25 -10.60
N GLY A 128 -3.12 -24.70 -10.00
CA GLY A 128 -1.85 -25.36 -9.73
C GLY A 128 -0.90 -25.43 -10.93
N THR A 129 -1.29 -24.92 -12.10
CA THR A 129 -0.41 -24.88 -13.27
C THR A 129 0.60 -23.74 -13.17
N VAL A 130 1.78 -23.92 -13.77
CA VAL A 130 2.82 -22.89 -13.80
C VAL A 130 2.82 -22.21 -15.17
N ALA A 131 2.71 -20.89 -15.18
CA ALA A 131 2.75 -20.05 -16.37
C ALA A 131 3.93 -19.08 -16.33
N ARG A 132 4.57 -18.86 -17.48
CA ARG A 132 5.57 -17.78 -17.62
C ARG A 132 4.87 -16.47 -17.96
N ARG A 133 5.13 -15.43 -17.18
CA ARG A 133 4.45 -14.14 -17.25
C ARG A 133 5.44 -12.98 -17.29
N HIS A 134 5.20 -11.98 -18.12
CA HIS A 134 6.04 -10.79 -18.24
C HIS A 134 5.76 -9.81 -17.10
N PHE A 135 6.76 -9.51 -16.28
CA PHE A 135 6.53 -8.82 -15.00
C PHE A 135 5.94 -7.40 -15.16
N GLN A 136 6.37 -6.64 -16.17
CA GLN A 136 5.89 -5.26 -16.38
C GLN A 136 4.57 -5.17 -17.15
N GLU A 137 4.23 -6.21 -17.91
CA GLU A 137 3.08 -6.15 -18.83
C GLU A 137 1.84 -6.78 -18.21
N GLU A 138 2.01 -7.80 -17.37
CA GLU A 138 0.90 -8.59 -16.84
C GLU A 138 0.54 -8.19 -15.39
N PHE A 139 1.45 -7.56 -14.65
CA PHE A 139 1.27 -7.23 -13.22
C PHE A 139 1.26 -5.74 -12.94
N ILE A 140 0.65 -5.37 -11.80
CA ILE A 140 0.89 -4.08 -11.15
C ILE A 140 2.12 -4.20 -10.26
N ILE A 141 3.10 -3.33 -10.48
CA ILE A 141 4.34 -3.34 -9.71
C ILE A 141 4.15 -2.56 -8.42
N GLN A 142 4.32 -3.23 -7.28
CA GLN A 142 4.35 -2.60 -5.97
C GLN A 142 5.80 -2.41 -5.54
N SER A 143 6.27 -1.16 -5.51
CA SER A 143 7.65 -0.82 -5.12
C SER A 143 7.73 0.25 -4.04
N ASP A 144 6.59 0.74 -3.56
CA ASP A 144 6.46 1.75 -2.49
C ASP A 144 6.23 1.13 -1.10
N LEU A 145 6.10 -0.20 -1.04
CA LEU A 145 5.95 -0.96 0.21
C LEU A 145 7.29 -1.02 0.97
N PRO A 146 7.27 -1.11 2.31
CA PRO A 146 8.50 -1.25 3.08
C PRO A 146 9.24 -2.54 2.72
N ILE A 147 10.56 -2.47 2.81
CA ILE A 147 11.45 -3.62 2.76
C ILE A 147 11.10 -4.56 3.93
N PRO A 148 10.90 -5.88 3.70
CA PRO A 148 10.46 -6.80 4.75
C PRO A 148 11.41 -6.94 5.94
N CYS A 149 12.72 -6.89 5.71
CA CYS A 149 13.73 -6.97 6.77
C CYS A 149 15.08 -6.40 6.30
N ASN A 150 15.96 -6.06 7.25
CA ASN A 150 17.27 -5.47 6.94
C ASN A 150 18.21 -6.47 6.22
N ASP A 151 18.18 -7.73 6.62
CA ASP A 151 19.10 -8.77 6.16
C ASP A 151 18.39 -9.80 5.27
N MET A 152 18.08 -9.39 4.04
CA MET A 152 17.55 -10.28 3.01
C MET A 152 18.67 -10.99 2.26
N TYR A 153 18.46 -12.27 1.92
CA TYR A 153 19.32 -13.02 1.01
C TYR A 153 18.50 -13.44 -0.22
N PRO A 154 19.03 -13.27 -1.45
CA PRO A 154 18.35 -13.72 -2.64
C PRO A 154 18.32 -15.26 -2.68
N LEU A 155 17.22 -15.82 -3.16
CA LEU A 155 17.14 -17.23 -3.50
C LEU A 155 17.69 -17.43 -4.92
N ASN A 156 18.53 -18.45 -5.09
CA ASN A 156 19.09 -18.82 -6.39
C ASN A 156 18.84 -20.30 -6.66
N ASP A 157 17.86 -20.57 -7.53
CA ASP A 157 17.45 -21.92 -7.89
C ASP A 157 18.44 -22.59 -8.87
N GLN A 158 19.54 -21.93 -9.23
CA GLN A 158 20.59 -22.44 -10.13
C GLN A 158 21.78 -23.08 -9.39
N GLU A 159 21.75 -23.17 -8.06
CA GLU A 159 22.82 -23.75 -7.22
C GLU A 159 22.44 -25.09 -6.55
N GLU A 160 21.51 -25.87 -7.13
CA GLU A 160 21.30 -27.29 -6.78
C GLU A 160 22.14 -28.25 -7.65
#